data_AF-A0A895ACN7-F1
#
_entry.id   AF-A0A895ACN7-F1
#
_cell.length_a   1.000
_cell.length_b   1.000
_cell.length_c   1.000
_cell.angle_alpha   90.00
_cell.angle_beta   90.00
_cell.angle_gamma   90.00
#
_symmetry.space_group_name_H-M   'P 1'
#
loop_
_entity.id
_entity.type
_entity.pdbx_description
1 polymer ?
#
loop_
_entity_poly.entity_id
_entity_poly.type
_entity_poly.pdbx_seq_one_letter_code
_entity_poly.pdbx_strand_id
1 'polypeptide(L)' 'MRLDAIPVIGPLLAAGADDRVFDALLVLGPVVIVAIRLLGRTPVSLALAVAYTVGFAAYILSEAIR' A
#
# COMPACT_ATOMS: atom_id res chain seq x y z
N MET A 1 -11.01 -15.02 2.88
CA MET A 1 -10.00 -15.42 3.88
C MET A 1 -9.69 -14.19 4.72
N ARG A 2 -9.66 -14.29 6.07
CA ARG A 2 -9.42 -13.16 6.98
C ARG A 2 -7.92 -12.83 6.98
N LEU A 3 -7.54 -11.76 6.27
CA LEU A 3 -6.14 -11.29 6.21
C LEU A 3 -5.69 -10.69 7.55
N ASP A 4 -6.64 -10.18 8.32
CA ASP A 4 -6.54 -9.67 9.70
C ASP A 4 -6.11 -10.74 10.73
N ALA A 5 -6.13 -12.02 10.39
CA ALA A 5 -5.61 -13.10 11.24
C ALA A 5 -4.10 -13.31 11.10
N ILE A 6 -3.43 -12.63 10.16
CA ILE A 6 -1.98 -12.75 9.96
C ILE A 6 -1.26 -11.90 11.01
N PRO A 7 -0.41 -12.48 11.86
CA PRO A 7 0.15 -11.80 13.05
C PRO A 7 1.03 -10.57 12.74
N VAL A 8 1.51 -10.42 11.51
CA VAL A 8 2.31 -9.28 11.07
C VAL A 8 1.48 -8.22 10.35
N ILE A 9 0.44 -8.62 9.62
CA ILE A 9 -0.36 -7.73 8.75
C ILE A 9 -1.61 -7.23 9.48
N GLY A 10 -2.22 -8.06 10.34
CA GLY A 10 -3.40 -7.72 11.12
C GLY A 10 -3.25 -6.48 12.00
N PRO A 11 -2.13 -6.32 12.76
CA PRO A 11 -1.91 -5.11 13.55
C PRO A 11 -1.74 -3.84 12.72
N LEU A 12 -1.20 -3.95 11.50
CA LEU A 12 -1.02 -2.84 10.56
C LEU A 12 -2.37 -2.41 9.94
N LEU A 13 -3.22 -3.38 9.62
CA LEU A 13 -4.60 -3.15 9.14
C LEU A 13 -5.48 -2.53 10.25
N ALA A 14 -5.41 -3.06 11.47
CA ALA A 14 -6.19 -2.57 12.60
C ALA A 14 -5.76 -1.18 13.12
N ALA A 15 -4.55 -0.72 12.79
CA ALA A 15 -4.07 0.62 13.08
C ALA A 15 -4.47 1.66 12.00
N GLY A 16 -4.97 1.19 10.85
CA GLY A 16 -5.47 2.02 9.75
C GLY A 16 -6.90 2.51 9.99
N ALA A 17 -7.34 3.47 9.16
CA ALA A 17 -8.75 3.82 9.08
C ALA A 17 -9.56 2.55 8.72
N ASP A 18 -10.78 2.40 9.26
CA ASP A 18 -11.69 1.28 8.96
C ASP A 18 -12.24 1.40 7.52
N ASP A 19 -11.33 1.52 6.55
CA ASP A 19 -11.57 1.69 5.13
C ASP A 19 -10.80 0.63 4.35
N ARG A 20 -11.58 -0.17 3.62
CA ARG A 20 -11.13 -1.26 2.77
C ARG A 20 -10.17 -0.82 1.67
N VAL A 21 -10.24 0.44 1.22
CA VAL A 21 -9.34 1.02 0.23
C VAL A 21 -7.97 1.28 0.86
N PHE A 22 -7.93 1.82 2.08
CA PHE A 22 -6.69 1.98 2.84
C PHE A 22 -6.01 0.63 3.05
N ASP A 23 -6.77 -0.38 3.50
CA ASP A 23 -6.27 -1.73 3.72
C ASP A 23 -5.67 -2.35 2.45
N ALA A 24 -6.36 -2.21 1.32
CA ALA A 24 -5.89 -2.70 0.04
C ALA A 24 -4.60 -1.99 -0.40
N LEU A 25 -4.55 -0.67 -0.25
CA LEU A 25 -3.37 0.13 -0.55
C LEU A 25 -2.18 -0.28 0.34
N LEU A 26 -2.41 -0.55 1.61
CA LEU A 26 -1.39 -1.00 2.56
C LEU A 26 -0.81 -2.37 2.17
N VAL A 27 -1.67 -3.32 1.82
CA VAL A 27 -1.27 -4.66 1.34
C VAL A 27 -0.55 -4.59 -0.02
N LEU A 28 -0.92 -3.62 -0.86
CA LEU A 28 -0.27 -3.42 -2.16
C LEU A 28 1.17 -2.93 -2.02
N GLY A 29 1.53 -2.23 -0.93
CA GLY A 29 2.90 -1.77 -0.67
C GLY A 29 3.94 -2.89 -0.71
N PRO A 30 3.83 -3.94 0.11
CA PRO A 30 4.70 -5.13 0.03
C PRO A 30 4.75 -5.76 -1.36
N VAL A 31 3.62 -5.83 -2.08
CA VAL A 31 3.56 -6.38 -3.44
C VAL A 31 4.36 -5.53 -4.41
N VAL A 32 4.24 -4.20 -4.33
CA VAL A 32 5.02 -3.25 -5.14
C VAL A 32 6.52 -3.37 -4.83
N ILE A 33 6.90 -3.56 -3.56
CA ILE A 33 8.31 -3.77 -3.18
C ILE A 33 8.87 -5.05 -3.81
N VAL A 34 8.12 -6.16 -3.75
CA VAL A 34 8.52 -7.42 -4.40
C VAL A 34 8.63 -7.24 -5.92
N ALA A 35 7.66 -6.55 -6.55
CA ALA A 35 7.70 -6.26 -7.97
C ALA A 35 8.93 -5.42 -8.36
N ILE A 36 9.24 -4.35 -7.61
CA ILE A 36 10.44 -3.53 -7.82
C ILE A 36 11.70 -4.36 -7.67
N ARG A 37 11.75 -5.27 -6.68
CA ARG A 37 12.89 -6.17 -6.46
C ARG A 37 13.12 -7.11 -7.64
N LEU A 38 12.05 -7.57 -8.30
CA LEU A 38 12.10 -8.42 -9.49
C LEU A 38 12.49 -7.63 -10.75
N LEU A 39 11.95 -6.42 -10.91
CA LEU A 39 12.26 -5.52 -12.03
C LEU A 39 13.68 -4.93 -11.97
N GLY A 40 14.29 -4.87 -10.78
CA GLY A 40 15.57 -4.21 -10.56
C GLY A 40 15.47 -2.68 -10.67
N ARG A 41 16.61 -1.98 -10.61
CA ARG A 41 16.67 -0.51 -10.68
C ARG A 41 16.48 0.00 -12.11
N THR A 42 15.23 0.04 -12.55
CA THR A 42 14.82 0.49 -13.88
C THR A 42 13.93 1.72 -13.82
N PRO A 43 13.81 2.53 -14.89
CA PRO A 43 12.85 3.62 -14.96
C PRO A 43 11.40 3.17 -14.68
N VAL A 44 11.05 1.94 -15.07
CA VAL A 44 9.75 1.34 -14.79
C VAL A 44 9.54 1.14 -13.29
N SER A 45 10.54 0.60 -12.58
CA SER A 45 10.45 0.44 -11.12
C SER A 45 10.32 1.78 -10.39
N LEU A 46 11.00 2.83 -10.88
CA LEU A 46 10.87 4.19 -10.36
C LEU A 46 9.46 4.75 -10.59
N ALA A 47 8.93 4.63 -11.82
CA ALA A 47 7.59 5.08 -12.14
C ALA A 47 6.53 4.36 -11.28
N LEU A 48 6.69 3.05 -11.07
CA LEU A 48 5.80 2.25 -10.21
C LEU A 48 5.85 2.74 -8.75
N ALA A 49 7.04 2.98 -8.21
CA ALA A 49 7.22 3.49 -6.86
C ALA A 49 6.57 4.87 -6.67
N VAL A 50 6.78 5.78 -7.63
CA VAL A 50 6.18 7.12 -7.61
C VAL A 50 4.66 7.03 -7.70
N ALA A 51 4.12 6.26 -8.64
CA ALA A 51 2.68 6.10 -8.82
C ALA A 51 2.00 5.55 -7.57
N TYR A 52 2.58 4.51 -6.96
CA TYR A 52 2.09 3.96 -5.69
C TYR A 52 2.12 5.00 -4.57
N THR A 53 3.25 5.68 -4.38
CA THR A 53 3.43 6.64 -3.29
C THR A 53 2.49 7.83 -3.42
N VAL A 54 2.38 8.40 -4.63
CA VAL A 54 1.49 9.54 -4.90
C VAL A 54 0.03 9.11 -4.72
N GLY A 55 -0.37 7.95 -5.25
CA GLY A 55 -1.73 7.44 -5.09
C GLY A 55 -2.10 7.22 -3.61
N PHE A 56 -1.18 6.61 -2.85
CA PHE A 56 -1.36 6.38 -1.42
C PHE A 56 -1.51 7.70 -0.64
N ALA A 57 -0.61 8.66 -0.89
CA ALA A 57 -0.65 9.97 -0.25
C ALA A 57 -1.90 10.78 -0.64
N ALA A 58 -2.28 10.74 -1.92
CA ALA A 58 -3.48 11.43 -2.41
C ALA A 58 -4.75 10.86 -1.77
N TYR A 59 -4.83 9.53 -1.63
CA TYR A 59 -5.95 8.90 -0.95
C TYR A 59 -6.04 9.32 0.52
N ILE A 60 -4.92 9.27 1.27
CA ILE A 60 -4.87 9.77 2.65
C ILE A 60 -5.32 11.23 2.72
N LEU A 61 -4.83 12.07 1.81
CA LEU A 61 -5.19 13.49 1.79
C LEU A 61 -6.69 13.67 1.50
N SER A 62 -7.25 12.90 0.56
CA SER A 62 -8.67 12.98 0.23
C SER A 62 -9.56 12.55 1.40
N GLU A 63 -9.14 11.53 2.15
CA GLU A 63 -9.86 11.05 3.32
C GLU A 63 -9.70 12.02 4.51
N ALA A 64 -8.53 12.62 4.67
CA ALA A 64 -8.28 13.60 5.74
C ALA A 64 -9.09 14.90 5.60
N ILE A 65 -9.53 15.23 4.38
CA ILE A 65 -10.34 16.43 4.09
C ILE A 65 -11.84 16.14 4.20
N ARG A 66 -12.25 14.87 4.06
CA ARG A 66 -13.64 14.43 4.12
C ARG A 66 -14.12 14.26 5.56
#